data_AF-A0A3D1R8K5-F1
#
_entry.id   AF-A0A3D1R8K5-F1
#
_cell.length_a   1.000
_cell.length_b   1.000
_cell.length_c   1.000
_cell.angle_alpha   90.00
_cell.angle_beta   90.00
_cell.angle_gamma   90.00
#
_symmetry.space_group_name_H-M   'P 1'
#
loop_
_entity.id
_entity.type
_entity.pdbx_description
1 polymer ?
#
loop_
_entity_poly.entity_id
_entity_poly.type
_entity_poly.pdbx_seq_one_letter_code
_entity_poly.pdbx_strand_id
1 'polypeptide(L)'
;SPPVVGPATAATPAAPAGSPAKDRGEDLAGLKAHAASLKGKSHFEVLDVPKEANVGQIKTAFFKLAKAYHPDTLPADTPPEIAKAKADIFASVNEAYRVLSDEKLRAEHLASLEAASPEKLDAERIAAAEQAFQKGCISVKARKLDDALALLDEAIGLNDKEGAAYAWRGWARFLAGKDKAAAKKEAFKDLETAIKLSPKCAHSYFFVGQITKMTGDAANALKWFKKALSVDPNHLDAQREVRQASSPRK
;
A
#
# COMPACT_ATOMS: atom_id res chain seq x y z
N SER A 1 39.96 65.81 -17.57
CA SER A 1 39.06 64.79 -17.01
C SER A 1 37.63 65.24 -17.12
N PRO A 2 36.88 64.74 -18.11
CA PRO A 2 35.43 64.90 -18.21
C PRO A 2 34.68 63.66 -17.66
N PRO A 3 33.35 63.75 -17.49
CA PRO A 3 32.54 62.86 -16.66
C PRO A 3 31.92 61.67 -17.41
N VAL A 4 31.37 60.75 -16.62
CA VAL A 4 30.58 59.56 -17.02
C VAL A 4 29.12 59.97 -17.22
N VAL A 5 28.52 59.70 -18.39
CA VAL A 5 27.10 59.33 -18.60
C VAL A 5 27.01 58.56 -19.92
N GLY A 6 26.33 57.40 -19.93
CA GLY A 6 26.29 56.45 -21.06
C GLY A 6 25.30 56.80 -22.18
N PRO A 7 25.34 56.08 -23.32
CA PRO A 7 24.29 56.07 -24.32
C PRO A 7 23.42 54.80 -24.15
N ALA A 8 22.10 54.89 -24.03
CA ALA A 8 21.13 55.24 -25.06
C ALA A 8 21.04 54.18 -26.17
N THR A 9 19.95 53.42 -26.08
CA THR A 9 19.36 52.48 -27.01
C THR A 9 19.50 52.87 -28.49
N ALA A 10 20.10 51.97 -29.29
CA ALA A 10 20.05 52.02 -30.74
C ALA A 10 19.00 51.01 -31.25
N ALA A 11 18.01 51.56 -31.94
CA ALA A 11 16.97 50.85 -32.66
C ALA A 11 17.55 49.98 -33.79
N THR A 12 16.98 48.78 -33.95
CA THR A 12 17.18 47.95 -35.16
C THR A 12 15.96 48.14 -36.06
N PRO A 13 16.13 48.36 -37.38
CA PRO A 13 15.01 48.43 -38.32
C PRO A 13 14.50 47.04 -38.70
N ALA A 14 13.21 46.99 -39.03
CA ALA A 14 12.48 45.79 -39.41
C ALA A 14 12.86 45.23 -40.80
N ALA A 15 12.98 43.90 -40.85
CA ALA A 15 12.60 42.92 -41.88
C ALA A 15 13.04 43.10 -43.36
N PRO A 16 13.26 41.98 -44.09
CA PRO A 16 12.10 41.38 -44.72
C PRO A 16 11.99 39.86 -44.55
N ALA A 17 10.73 39.44 -44.36
CA ALA A 17 10.08 38.29 -44.98
C ALA A 17 10.90 36.99 -45.13
N GLY A 18 10.69 36.09 -44.17
CA GLY A 18 10.75 34.64 -44.35
C GLY A 18 9.67 34.02 -43.44
N SER A 19 8.47 33.88 -43.99
CA SER A 19 7.25 33.43 -43.30
C SER A 19 7.35 32.02 -42.68
N PRO A 20 6.40 31.67 -41.78
CA PRO A 20 6.59 30.78 -40.65
C PRO A 20 6.32 29.31 -41.01
N ALA A 21 7.15 28.40 -40.48
CA ALA A 21 6.79 27.00 -40.36
C ALA A 21 5.87 26.81 -39.14
N LYS A 22 4.65 27.35 -39.23
CA LYS A 22 3.51 26.96 -38.40
C LYS A 22 2.66 26.04 -39.28
N ASP A 23 2.20 24.93 -38.71
CA ASP A 23 1.48 23.83 -39.36
C ASP A 23 2.31 22.88 -40.23
N ARG A 24 2.79 21.79 -39.59
CA ARG A 24 2.60 20.39 -40.02
C ARG A 24 3.40 19.44 -39.11
N GLY A 25 2.72 18.44 -38.57
CA GLY A 25 3.36 17.25 -38.00
C GLY A 25 3.39 17.25 -36.47
N GLU A 26 2.47 16.47 -35.91
CA GLU A 26 2.49 15.90 -34.55
C GLU A 26 3.71 16.25 -33.70
N ASP A 27 3.50 17.01 -32.61
CA ASP A 27 4.55 17.35 -31.65
C ASP A 27 5.23 16.07 -31.15
N LEU A 28 6.50 15.88 -31.56
CA LEU A 28 7.35 14.75 -31.15
C LEU A 28 7.36 14.55 -29.63
N ALA A 29 7.34 15.66 -28.88
CA ALA A 29 7.25 15.65 -27.43
C ALA A 29 5.92 15.02 -26.95
N GLY A 30 4.80 15.33 -27.59
CA GLY A 30 3.49 14.76 -27.30
C GLY A 30 3.40 13.28 -27.65
N LEU A 31 3.95 12.86 -28.79
CA LEU A 31 4.00 11.44 -29.18
C LEU A 31 4.87 10.61 -28.24
N LYS A 32 6.07 11.11 -27.88
CA LYS A 32 6.93 10.45 -26.90
C LYS A 32 6.26 10.37 -25.53
N ALA A 33 5.61 11.44 -25.08
CA ALA A 33 4.87 11.44 -23.82
C ALA A 33 3.70 10.44 -23.84
N HIS A 34 2.98 10.35 -24.95
CA HIS A 34 1.89 9.38 -25.10
C HIS A 34 2.43 7.94 -25.08
N ALA A 35 3.45 7.63 -25.89
CA ALA A 35 4.11 6.32 -25.90
C ALA A 35 4.63 5.91 -24.51
N ALA A 36 5.22 6.86 -23.78
CA ALA A 36 5.65 6.64 -22.40
C ALA A 36 4.47 6.41 -21.46
N SER A 37 3.36 7.16 -21.61
CA SER A 37 2.16 7.02 -20.79
C SER A 37 1.43 5.69 -20.96
N LEU A 38 1.62 4.99 -22.09
CA LEU A 38 1.05 3.67 -22.33
C LEU A 38 1.79 2.56 -21.57
N LYS A 39 3.04 2.80 -21.16
CA LYS A 39 3.82 1.83 -20.38
C LYS A 39 3.23 1.71 -18.98
N GLY A 40 2.77 0.50 -18.62
CA GLY A 40 2.16 0.20 -17.33
C GLY A 40 0.65 0.41 -17.27
N LYS A 41 0.02 0.90 -18.35
CA LYS A 41 -1.45 0.90 -18.48
C LYS A 41 -1.96 -0.49 -18.82
N SER A 42 -3.19 -0.79 -18.39
CA SER A 42 -3.90 -1.99 -18.81
C SER A 42 -4.24 -1.95 -20.29
N HIS A 43 -4.46 -3.11 -20.92
CA HIS A 43 -4.81 -3.16 -22.34
C HIS A 43 -6.14 -2.43 -22.65
N PHE A 44 -7.06 -2.37 -21.67
CA PHE A 44 -8.31 -1.61 -21.79
C PHE A 44 -8.06 -0.10 -21.88
N GLU A 45 -7.14 0.42 -21.06
CA GLU A 45 -6.75 1.84 -21.08
C GLU A 45 -5.94 2.22 -22.31
N VAL A 46 -5.15 1.28 -22.87
CA VAL A 46 -4.42 1.49 -24.13
C VAL A 46 -5.37 1.67 -25.31
N LEU A 47 -6.49 0.92 -25.33
CA LEU A 47 -7.53 1.05 -26.35
C LEU A 47 -8.59 2.12 -26.03
N ASP A 48 -8.52 2.76 -24.87
CA ASP A 48 -9.52 3.72 -24.39
C ASP A 48 -10.94 3.12 -24.36
N VAL A 49 -11.06 1.91 -23.80
CA VAL A 49 -12.34 1.18 -23.66
C VAL A 49 -12.58 0.75 -22.21
N PRO A 50 -13.85 0.67 -21.75
CA PRO A 50 -14.16 0.14 -20.43
C PRO A 50 -13.85 -1.38 -20.34
N LYS A 51 -13.67 -1.89 -19.12
CA LYS A 51 -13.37 -3.31 -18.87
C LYS A 51 -14.50 -4.24 -19.34
N GLU A 52 -15.71 -3.72 -19.40
CA GLU A 52 -16.94 -4.39 -19.83
C GLU A 52 -17.13 -4.36 -21.36
N ALA A 53 -16.25 -3.70 -22.12
CA ALA A 53 -16.39 -3.54 -23.57
C ALA A 53 -16.47 -4.89 -24.29
N ASN A 54 -17.40 -5.06 -25.22
CA ASN A 54 -17.47 -6.27 -26.03
C ASN A 54 -16.43 -6.27 -27.17
N VAL A 55 -16.25 -7.42 -27.82
CA VAL A 55 -15.24 -7.59 -28.91
C VAL A 55 -15.47 -6.61 -30.07
N GLY A 56 -16.72 -6.27 -30.38
CA GLY A 56 -17.04 -5.29 -31.43
C GLY A 56 -16.57 -3.87 -31.09
N GLN A 57 -16.74 -3.46 -29.83
CA GLN A 57 -16.26 -2.17 -29.32
C GLN A 57 -14.73 -2.12 -29.32
N ILE A 58 -14.08 -3.21 -28.88
CA ILE A 58 -12.61 -3.37 -28.90
C ILE A 58 -12.06 -3.25 -30.33
N LYS A 59 -12.69 -3.95 -31.29
CA LYS A 59 -12.32 -3.90 -32.71
C LYS A 59 -12.49 -2.49 -33.30
N THR A 60 -13.56 -1.79 -32.94
CA THR A 60 -13.82 -0.41 -33.38
C THR A 60 -12.76 0.55 -32.85
N ALA A 61 -12.42 0.44 -31.56
CA ALA A 61 -11.38 1.25 -30.93
C ALA A 61 -10.00 0.98 -31.56
N PHE A 62 -9.67 -0.29 -31.77
CA PHE A 62 -8.43 -0.69 -32.45
C PHE A 62 -8.32 -0.04 -33.83
N PHE A 63 -9.33 -0.15 -34.70
CA PHE A 63 -9.23 0.45 -36.05
C PHE A 63 -9.07 1.97 -36.02
N LYS A 64 -9.74 2.65 -35.09
CA LYS A 64 -9.60 4.10 -34.91
C LYS A 64 -8.16 4.47 -34.57
N LEU A 65 -7.55 3.78 -33.60
CA LEU A 65 -6.18 4.04 -33.15
C LEU A 65 -5.15 3.56 -34.17
N ALA A 66 -5.36 2.40 -34.78
CA ALA A 66 -4.52 1.87 -35.84
C ALA A 66 -4.41 2.86 -36.99
N LYS A 67 -5.54 3.44 -37.45
CA LYS A 67 -5.53 4.48 -38.50
C LYS A 67 -4.76 5.73 -38.10
N ALA A 68 -4.78 6.11 -36.81
CA ALA A 68 -4.06 7.29 -36.32
C ALA A 68 -2.54 7.08 -36.21
N TYR A 69 -2.11 5.87 -35.83
CA TYR A 69 -0.71 5.57 -35.51
C TYR A 69 -0.02 4.61 -36.49
N HIS A 70 -0.67 4.24 -37.60
CA HIS A 70 -0.10 3.29 -38.57
C HIS A 70 1.21 3.83 -39.18
N PRO A 71 2.29 3.03 -39.23
CA PRO A 71 3.57 3.46 -39.77
C PRO A 71 3.50 3.91 -41.25
N ASP A 72 2.64 3.28 -42.07
CA ASP A 72 2.48 3.64 -43.50
C ASP A 72 1.78 5.00 -43.75
N THR A 73 1.26 5.65 -42.71
CA THR A 73 0.68 7.01 -42.84
C THR A 73 1.73 8.11 -42.74
N LEU A 74 3.00 7.75 -42.53
CA LEU A 74 4.11 8.67 -42.36
C LEU A 74 4.69 9.11 -43.72
N PRO A 75 4.84 10.43 -43.97
CA PRO A 75 5.58 10.93 -45.12
C PRO A 75 7.03 10.43 -45.16
N ALA A 76 7.61 10.30 -46.36
CA ALA A 76 8.99 9.83 -46.53
C ALA A 76 10.05 10.72 -45.83
N ASP A 77 9.73 11.97 -45.55
CA ASP A 77 10.60 12.96 -44.86
C ASP A 77 10.37 13.01 -43.34
N THR A 78 9.69 11.99 -42.77
CA THR A 78 9.40 11.96 -41.32
C THR A 78 10.68 11.72 -40.52
N PRO A 79 10.98 12.54 -39.49
CA PRO A 79 12.08 12.30 -38.58
C PRO A 79 12.03 10.88 -37.96
N PRO A 80 13.17 10.16 -37.87
CA PRO A 80 13.20 8.79 -37.32
C PRO A 80 12.61 8.67 -35.91
N GLU A 81 12.71 9.72 -35.11
CA GLU A 81 12.19 9.75 -33.74
C GLU A 81 10.65 9.78 -33.68
N ILE A 82 9.99 10.48 -34.62
CA ILE A 82 8.52 10.50 -34.76
C ILE A 82 8.03 9.14 -35.22
N ALA A 83 8.70 8.56 -36.22
CA ALA A 83 8.40 7.24 -36.75
C ALA A 83 8.48 6.17 -35.65
N LYS A 84 9.54 6.22 -34.83
CA LYS A 84 9.71 5.32 -33.69
C LYS A 84 8.59 5.50 -32.64
N ALA A 85 8.29 6.74 -32.24
CA ALA A 85 7.26 6.98 -31.23
C ALA A 85 5.88 6.46 -31.67
N LYS A 86 5.50 6.65 -32.95
CA LYS A 86 4.28 6.07 -33.51
C LYS A 86 4.30 4.56 -33.56
N ALA A 87 5.42 3.96 -33.97
CA ALA A 87 5.57 2.52 -34.00
C ALA A 87 5.42 1.91 -32.59
N ASP A 88 5.99 2.54 -31.56
CA ASP A 88 5.86 2.11 -30.16
C ASP A 88 4.39 2.18 -29.67
N ILE A 89 3.67 3.24 -30.02
CA ILE A 89 2.23 3.40 -29.71
C ILE A 89 1.43 2.33 -30.44
N PHE A 90 1.64 2.17 -31.74
CA PHE A 90 0.94 1.19 -32.56
C PHE A 90 1.18 -0.24 -32.09
N ALA A 91 2.42 -0.57 -31.71
CA ALA A 91 2.75 -1.88 -31.13
C ALA A 91 1.97 -2.12 -29.83
N SER A 92 1.87 -1.11 -28.96
CA SER A 92 1.09 -1.20 -27.72
C SER A 92 -0.41 -1.40 -28.00
N VAL A 93 -0.97 -0.66 -28.96
CA VAL A 93 -2.37 -0.77 -29.39
C VAL A 93 -2.67 -2.13 -30.01
N ASN A 94 -1.75 -2.65 -30.84
CA ASN A 94 -1.91 -3.96 -31.48
C ASN A 94 -1.83 -5.09 -30.47
N GLU A 95 -0.91 -5.02 -29.51
CA GLU A 95 -0.83 -6.01 -28.43
C GLU A 95 -2.08 -5.97 -27.55
N ALA A 96 -2.57 -4.78 -27.19
CA ALA A 96 -3.82 -4.64 -26.46
C ALA A 96 -5.00 -5.25 -27.21
N TYR A 97 -5.10 -5.04 -28.52
CA TYR A 97 -6.14 -5.66 -29.34
C TYR A 97 -5.98 -7.19 -29.40
N ARG A 98 -4.77 -7.72 -29.56
CA ARG A 98 -4.49 -9.16 -29.59
C ARG A 98 -4.98 -9.85 -28.32
N VAL A 99 -4.65 -9.28 -27.16
CA VAL A 99 -5.06 -9.84 -25.86
C VAL A 99 -6.56 -9.69 -25.62
N LEU A 100 -7.16 -8.55 -25.95
CA LEU A 100 -8.57 -8.27 -25.63
C LEU A 100 -9.58 -8.87 -26.62
N SER A 101 -9.16 -9.19 -27.85
CA SER A 101 -10.02 -9.80 -28.87
C SER A 101 -10.14 -11.32 -28.74
N ASP A 102 -9.18 -11.97 -28.11
CA ASP A 102 -9.23 -13.39 -27.76
C ASP A 102 -9.85 -13.60 -26.38
N GLU A 103 -10.87 -14.45 -26.28
CA GLU A 103 -11.63 -14.67 -25.05
C GLU A 103 -10.76 -15.21 -23.91
N LYS A 104 -9.86 -16.16 -24.22
CA LYS A 104 -8.99 -16.79 -23.22
C LYS A 104 -7.93 -15.81 -22.73
N LEU A 105 -7.24 -15.13 -23.64
CA LEU A 105 -6.22 -14.14 -23.27
C LEU A 105 -6.83 -12.96 -22.50
N ARG A 106 -8.05 -12.54 -22.86
CA ARG A 106 -8.78 -11.52 -22.11
C ARG A 106 -9.10 -11.97 -20.69
N ALA A 107 -9.59 -13.20 -20.52
CA ALA A 107 -9.91 -13.74 -19.21
C ALA A 107 -8.66 -13.82 -18.31
N GLU A 108 -7.53 -14.29 -18.86
CA GLU A 108 -6.23 -14.32 -18.17
C GLU A 108 -5.76 -12.90 -17.78
N HIS A 109 -5.91 -11.94 -18.69
CA HIS A 109 -5.57 -10.54 -18.40
C HIS A 109 -6.44 -9.96 -17.27
N LEU A 110 -7.75 -10.17 -17.30
CA LEU A 110 -8.66 -9.72 -16.24
C LEU A 110 -8.31 -10.34 -14.89
N ALA A 111 -8.05 -11.65 -14.86
CA ALA A 111 -7.61 -12.35 -13.65
C ALA A 111 -6.28 -11.79 -13.11
N SER A 112 -5.34 -11.44 -14.00
CA SER A 112 -4.06 -10.82 -13.60
C SER A 112 -4.25 -9.43 -12.99
N LEU A 113 -5.17 -8.62 -13.53
CA LEU A 113 -5.49 -7.29 -13.00
C LEU A 113 -6.21 -7.38 -11.65
N GLU A 114 -7.12 -8.34 -11.49
CA GLU A 114 -7.78 -8.61 -10.22
C GLU A 114 -6.79 -9.11 -9.17
N ALA A 115 -5.86 -9.99 -9.56
CA ALA A 115 -4.80 -10.48 -8.68
C ALA A 115 -3.85 -9.35 -8.21
N ALA A 116 -3.55 -8.40 -9.09
CA ALA A 116 -2.73 -7.24 -8.78
C ALA A 116 -3.52 -6.08 -8.13
N SER A 117 -4.83 -6.25 -7.88
CA SER A 117 -5.64 -5.18 -7.29
C SER A 117 -5.19 -4.87 -5.86
N PRO A 118 -5.16 -3.58 -5.47
CA PRO A 118 -4.82 -3.20 -4.10
C PRO A 118 -5.68 -3.90 -3.05
N GLU A 119 -6.97 -4.08 -3.33
CA GLU A 119 -7.91 -4.75 -2.43
C GLU A 119 -7.52 -6.22 -2.16
N LYS A 120 -7.16 -6.97 -3.20
CA LYS A 120 -6.75 -8.38 -3.02
C LYS A 120 -5.40 -8.48 -2.34
N LEU A 121 -4.44 -7.64 -2.73
CA LEU A 121 -3.12 -7.59 -2.09
C LEU A 121 -3.24 -7.22 -0.61
N ASP A 122 -4.12 -6.29 -0.26
CA ASP A 122 -4.41 -5.92 1.13
C ASP A 122 -5.11 -7.07 1.87
N ALA A 123 -6.05 -7.77 1.25
CA ALA A 123 -6.69 -8.95 1.84
C ALA A 123 -5.67 -10.07 2.13
N GLU A 124 -4.75 -10.33 1.20
CA GLU A 124 -3.66 -11.31 1.38
C GLU A 124 -2.70 -10.90 2.50
N ARG A 125 -2.33 -9.61 2.57
CA ARG A 125 -1.51 -9.08 3.68
C ARG A 125 -2.21 -9.21 5.02
N ILE A 126 -3.50 -8.88 5.09
CA ILE A 126 -4.31 -8.99 6.32
C ILE A 126 -4.42 -10.46 6.74
N ALA A 127 -4.67 -11.37 5.80
CA ALA A 127 -4.74 -12.80 6.09
C ALA A 127 -3.39 -13.36 6.58
N ALA A 128 -2.27 -12.93 5.97
CA ALA A 128 -0.93 -13.27 6.41
C ALA A 128 -0.63 -12.70 7.81
N ALA A 129 -1.03 -11.45 8.08
CA ALA A 129 -0.90 -10.82 9.39
C ALA A 129 -1.64 -11.60 10.48
N GLU A 130 -2.90 -12.00 10.22
CA GLU A 130 -3.69 -12.80 11.15
C GLU A 130 -3.06 -14.17 11.39
N GLN A 131 -2.53 -14.82 10.35
CA GLN A 131 -1.85 -16.11 10.51
C GLN A 131 -0.59 -15.97 11.38
N ALA A 132 0.24 -14.95 11.12
CA ALA A 132 1.43 -14.66 11.91
C ALA A 132 1.05 -14.35 13.37
N PHE A 133 0.01 -13.55 13.57
CA PHE A 133 -0.53 -13.22 14.90
C PHE A 133 -0.97 -14.48 15.67
N GLN A 134 -1.77 -15.35 15.07
CA GLN A 134 -2.23 -16.59 15.69
C GLN A 134 -1.07 -17.49 16.10
N LYS A 135 -0.09 -17.68 15.20
CA LYS A 135 1.14 -18.44 15.50
C LYS A 135 1.93 -17.78 16.64
N GLY A 136 2.04 -16.45 16.62
CA GLY A 136 2.68 -15.66 17.67
C GLY A 136 2.03 -15.90 19.04
N CYS A 137 0.71 -15.82 19.14
CA CYS A 137 -0.03 -16.11 20.37
C CYS A 137 0.22 -17.53 20.89
N ILE A 138 0.25 -18.53 20.00
CA ILE A 138 0.56 -19.93 20.35
C ILE A 138 1.99 -20.03 20.89
N SER A 139 2.96 -19.39 20.23
CA SER A 139 4.37 -19.38 20.67
C SER A 139 4.54 -18.70 22.05
N VAL A 140 3.82 -17.62 22.34
CA VAL A 140 3.79 -17.01 23.68
C VAL A 140 3.31 -18.00 24.73
N LYS A 141 2.18 -18.68 24.46
CA LYS A 141 1.63 -19.70 25.37
C LYS A 141 2.58 -20.87 25.56
N ALA A 142 3.33 -21.24 24.52
CA ALA A 142 4.37 -22.26 24.56
C ALA A 142 5.70 -21.81 25.17
N ARG A 143 5.81 -20.56 25.65
CA ARG A 143 7.04 -19.95 26.20
C ARG A 143 8.22 -19.87 25.22
N LYS A 144 7.96 -19.99 23.90
CA LYS A 144 8.94 -19.76 22.84
C LYS A 144 8.96 -18.27 22.50
N LEU A 145 9.59 -17.48 23.37
CA LEU A 145 9.41 -16.03 23.35
C LEU A 145 10.11 -15.34 22.18
N ASP A 146 11.26 -15.83 21.72
CA ASP A 146 11.95 -15.27 20.55
C ASP A 146 11.14 -15.49 19.27
N ASP A 147 10.67 -16.72 19.05
CA ASP A 147 9.76 -17.06 17.94
C ASP A 147 8.47 -16.22 17.99
N ALA A 148 7.89 -16.07 19.19
CA ALA A 148 6.70 -15.27 19.38
C ALA A 148 6.91 -13.80 19.00
N LEU A 149 8.04 -13.21 19.41
CA LEU A 149 8.36 -11.83 19.08
C LEU A 149 8.52 -11.64 17.57
N ALA A 150 9.23 -12.54 16.90
CA ALA A 150 9.41 -12.49 15.44
C ALA A 150 8.06 -12.55 14.70
N LEU A 151 7.19 -13.49 15.08
CA LEU A 151 5.86 -13.65 14.47
C LEU A 151 4.93 -12.45 14.75
N LEU A 152 5.01 -11.86 15.94
CA LEU A 152 4.20 -10.70 16.29
C LEU A 152 4.71 -9.42 15.62
N ASP A 153 6.03 -9.28 15.44
CA ASP A 153 6.61 -8.19 14.65
C ASP A 153 6.26 -8.32 13.16
N GLU A 154 6.26 -9.54 12.61
CA GLU A 154 5.76 -9.82 11.25
C GLU A 154 4.29 -9.44 11.11
N ALA A 155 3.43 -9.87 12.04
CA ALA A 155 2.00 -9.55 12.02
C ALA A 155 1.75 -8.03 12.02
N ILE A 156 2.48 -7.29 12.87
CA ILE A 156 2.39 -5.83 12.94
C ILE A 156 2.93 -5.17 11.68
N GLY A 157 3.99 -5.70 11.09
CA GLY A 157 4.55 -5.19 9.83
C GLY A 157 3.61 -5.37 8.64
N LEU A 158 2.81 -6.44 8.64
CA LEU A 158 1.80 -6.72 7.62
C LEU A 158 0.49 -5.97 7.85
N ASN A 159 0.10 -5.74 9.11
CA ASN A 159 -1.08 -4.98 9.49
C ASN A 159 -0.85 -4.24 10.82
N ASP A 160 -0.51 -2.95 10.74
CA ASP A 160 -0.22 -2.10 11.89
C ASP A 160 -1.48 -1.62 12.64
N LYS A 161 -2.67 -1.97 12.15
CA LYS A 161 -3.96 -1.58 12.77
C LYS A 161 -4.52 -2.63 13.71
N GLU A 162 -3.93 -3.83 13.76
CA GLU A 162 -4.38 -4.90 14.64
C GLU A 162 -3.84 -4.70 16.06
N GLY A 163 -4.65 -4.08 16.92
CA GLY A 163 -4.26 -3.76 18.30
C GLY A 163 -3.93 -4.99 19.15
N ALA A 164 -4.56 -6.15 18.89
CA ALA A 164 -4.26 -7.36 19.65
C ALA A 164 -2.81 -7.83 19.47
N ALA A 165 -2.22 -7.69 18.28
CA ALA A 165 -0.84 -8.05 18.01
C ALA A 165 0.14 -7.27 18.90
N TYR A 166 -0.08 -5.97 19.09
CA TYR A 166 0.68 -5.15 20.02
C TYR A 166 0.54 -5.63 21.46
N ALA A 167 -0.67 -5.97 21.93
CA ALA A 167 -0.87 -6.44 23.30
C ALA A 167 -0.08 -7.73 23.59
N TRP A 168 -0.15 -8.70 22.68
CA TRP A 168 0.58 -9.95 22.78
C TRP A 168 2.10 -9.74 22.69
N ARG A 169 2.56 -8.82 21.85
CA ARG A 169 3.99 -8.48 21.76
C ARG A 169 4.50 -7.84 23.04
N GLY A 170 3.75 -6.88 23.59
CA GLY A 170 4.09 -6.25 24.87
C GLY A 170 4.22 -7.28 25.98
N TRP A 171 3.27 -8.22 26.06
CA TRP A 171 3.36 -9.33 27.01
C TRP A 171 4.57 -10.24 26.77
N ALA A 172 4.83 -10.63 25.52
CA ALA A 172 6.00 -11.43 25.15
C ALA A 172 7.32 -10.73 25.53
N ARG A 173 7.45 -9.43 25.24
CA ARG A 173 8.62 -8.59 25.60
C ARG A 173 8.84 -8.55 27.10
N PHE A 174 7.77 -8.34 27.89
CA PHE A 174 7.87 -8.37 29.35
C PHE A 174 8.36 -9.73 29.87
N LEU A 175 7.84 -10.83 29.31
CA LEU A 175 8.22 -12.17 29.69
C LEU A 175 9.69 -12.47 29.34
N ALA A 176 10.14 -12.06 28.16
CA ALA A 176 11.47 -12.34 27.62
C ALA A 176 12.57 -11.46 28.27
N GLY A 177 12.22 -10.24 28.65
CA GLY A 177 13.18 -9.28 29.17
C GLY A 177 13.85 -9.75 30.45
N LYS A 178 15.19 -9.69 30.47
CA LYS A 178 16.02 -9.97 31.65
C LYS A 178 15.86 -8.89 32.71
N ASP A 179 15.89 -7.62 32.29
CA ASP A 179 15.55 -6.48 33.13
C ASP A 179 14.04 -6.25 33.11
N LYS A 180 13.38 -6.55 34.24
CA LYS A 180 11.93 -6.41 34.36
C LYS A 180 11.46 -4.95 34.40
N ALA A 181 12.28 -4.00 34.83
CA ALA A 181 11.91 -2.59 34.83
C ALA A 181 11.91 -2.03 33.39
N ALA A 182 12.97 -2.30 32.63
CA ALA A 182 13.05 -1.93 31.22
C ALA A 182 11.98 -2.64 30.38
N ALA A 183 11.81 -3.95 30.57
CA ALA A 183 10.82 -4.73 29.84
C ALA A 183 9.38 -4.30 30.16
N LYS A 184 9.10 -3.92 31.42
CA LYS A 184 7.83 -3.31 31.81
C LYS A 184 7.56 -2.05 31.00
N LYS A 185 8.53 -1.14 30.92
CA LYS A 185 8.38 0.13 30.18
C LYS A 185 8.06 -0.10 28.70
N GLU A 186 8.80 -0.98 28.02
CA GLU A 186 8.54 -1.28 26.60
C GLU A 186 7.20 -2.00 26.40
N ALA A 187 6.85 -2.94 27.28
CA ALA A 187 5.56 -3.63 27.23
C ALA A 187 4.37 -2.66 27.39
N PHE A 188 4.50 -1.66 28.27
CA PHE A 188 3.44 -0.66 28.44
C PHE A 188 3.24 0.22 27.21
N LYS A 189 4.29 0.58 26.46
CA LYS A 189 4.12 1.29 25.18
C LYS A 189 3.30 0.48 24.18
N ASP A 190 3.57 -0.81 24.09
CA ASP A 190 2.82 -1.73 23.23
C ASP A 190 1.36 -1.86 23.69
N LEU A 191 1.13 -1.98 25.00
CA LEU A 191 -0.22 -2.08 25.57
C LEU A 191 -1.02 -0.79 25.42
N GLU A 192 -0.40 0.38 25.54
CA GLU A 192 -1.03 1.67 25.25
C GLU A 192 -1.44 1.77 23.78
N THR A 193 -0.57 1.34 22.87
CA THR A 193 -0.88 1.27 21.43
C THR A 193 -2.04 0.31 21.17
N ALA A 194 -2.02 -0.87 21.79
CA ALA A 194 -3.09 -1.86 21.68
C ALA A 194 -4.44 -1.33 22.17
N ILE A 195 -4.46 -0.62 23.31
CA ILE A 195 -5.69 -0.03 23.86
C ILE A 195 -6.20 1.09 22.95
N LYS A 196 -5.32 1.87 22.34
CA LYS A 196 -5.70 2.94 21.41
C LYS A 196 -6.31 2.39 20.12
N LEU A 197 -5.71 1.35 19.54
CA LEU A 197 -6.19 0.72 18.31
C LEU A 197 -7.44 -0.14 18.54
N SER A 198 -7.47 -0.88 19.64
CA SER A 198 -8.54 -1.82 19.96
C SER A 198 -8.99 -1.69 21.43
N PRO A 199 -9.77 -0.66 21.78
CA PRO A 199 -10.26 -0.45 23.15
C PRO A 199 -11.13 -1.58 23.70
N LYS A 200 -11.62 -2.46 22.82
CA LYS A 200 -12.41 -3.65 23.17
C LYS A 200 -11.59 -4.94 23.24
N CYS A 201 -10.26 -4.86 23.20
CA CYS A 201 -9.39 -6.02 23.40
C CYS A 201 -9.18 -6.29 24.91
N ALA A 202 -9.81 -7.33 25.43
CA ALA A 202 -9.69 -7.70 26.84
C ALA A 202 -8.26 -8.13 27.23
N HIS A 203 -7.52 -8.78 26.31
CA HIS A 203 -6.13 -9.17 26.53
C HIS A 203 -5.22 -7.97 26.85
N SER A 204 -5.45 -6.80 26.23
CA SER A 204 -4.68 -5.59 26.52
C SER A 204 -4.78 -5.19 28.00
N TYR A 205 -5.99 -5.14 28.55
CA TYR A 205 -6.19 -4.82 29.96
C TYR A 205 -5.72 -5.94 30.88
N PHE A 206 -5.93 -7.19 30.49
CA PHE A 206 -5.47 -8.35 31.25
C PHE A 206 -3.94 -8.37 31.38
N PHE A 207 -3.19 -8.13 30.30
CA PHE A 207 -1.73 -8.09 30.31
C PHE A 207 -1.19 -6.90 31.11
N VAL A 208 -1.83 -5.72 31.04
CA VAL A 208 -1.52 -4.62 31.97
C VAL A 208 -1.65 -5.09 33.42
N GLY A 209 -2.76 -5.76 33.77
CA GLY A 209 -2.98 -6.32 35.10
C GLY A 209 -1.89 -7.31 35.50
N GLN A 210 -1.53 -8.25 34.61
CA GLN A 210 -0.50 -9.25 34.86
C GLN A 210 0.86 -8.61 35.14
N ILE A 211 1.31 -7.68 34.29
CA ILE A 211 2.58 -6.97 34.48
C ILE A 211 2.57 -6.17 35.78
N THR A 212 1.46 -5.51 36.09
CA THR A 212 1.29 -4.71 37.31
C THR A 212 1.38 -5.59 38.56
N LYS A 213 0.68 -6.74 38.57
CA LYS A 213 0.74 -7.75 39.63
C LYS A 213 2.15 -8.30 39.81
N MET A 214 2.79 -8.71 38.72
CA MET A 214 4.15 -9.29 38.73
C MET A 214 5.23 -8.29 39.15
N THR A 215 4.95 -6.99 39.07
CA THR A 215 5.86 -5.93 39.53
C THR A 215 5.50 -5.35 40.89
N GLY A 216 4.64 -6.05 41.64
CA GLY A 216 4.40 -5.80 43.08
C GLY A 216 3.12 -5.05 43.41
N ASP A 217 2.37 -4.55 42.41
CA ASP A 217 1.17 -3.74 42.63
C ASP A 217 -0.11 -4.54 42.38
N ALA A 218 -0.32 -5.57 43.20
CA ALA A 218 -1.49 -6.44 43.10
C ALA A 218 -2.83 -5.68 43.29
N ALA A 219 -2.82 -4.59 44.08
CA ALA A 219 -4.00 -3.79 44.32
C ALA A 219 -4.45 -3.05 43.05
N ASN A 220 -3.54 -2.42 42.31
CA ASN A 220 -3.89 -1.80 41.03
C ASN A 220 -4.12 -2.83 39.92
N ALA A 221 -3.45 -3.98 39.96
CA ALA A 221 -3.70 -5.07 39.00
C ALA A 221 -5.17 -5.52 39.00
N LEU A 222 -5.81 -5.59 40.17
CA LEU A 222 -7.22 -5.95 40.28
C LEU A 222 -8.16 -5.01 39.50
N LYS A 223 -7.83 -3.71 39.44
CA LYS A 223 -8.61 -2.73 38.65
C LYS A 223 -8.55 -3.06 37.17
N TRP A 224 -7.37 -3.47 36.67
CA TRP A 224 -7.17 -3.85 35.28
C TRP A 224 -7.83 -5.18 34.91
N PHE A 225 -7.80 -6.17 35.81
CA PHE A 225 -8.56 -7.41 35.58
C PHE A 225 -10.07 -7.18 35.54
N LYS A 226 -10.60 -6.32 36.42
CA LYS A 226 -12.00 -5.88 36.34
C LYS A 226 -12.29 -5.13 35.03
N LYS A 227 -11.35 -4.31 34.54
CA LYS A 227 -11.49 -3.65 33.24
C LYS A 227 -11.51 -4.65 32.09
N ALA A 228 -10.66 -5.68 32.11
CA ALA A 228 -10.71 -6.77 31.14
C ALA A 228 -12.08 -7.45 31.14
N LEU A 229 -12.65 -7.76 32.31
CA LEU A 229 -13.99 -8.35 32.44
C LEU A 229 -15.14 -7.40 32.04
N SER A 230 -14.94 -6.08 32.15
CA SER A 230 -15.94 -5.12 31.67
C SER A 230 -16.05 -5.10 30.14
N VAL A 231 -15.00 -5.55 29.45
CA VAL A 231 -14.90 -5.60 27.99
C VAL A 231 -15.24 -7.00 27.47
N ASP A 232 -14.75 -8.03 28.15
CA ASP A 232 -15.09 -9.43 27.90
C ASP A 232 -15.44 -10.13 29.23
N PRO A 233 -16.75 -10.22 29.57
CA PRO A 233 -17.20 -10.89 30.79
C PRO A 233 -16.80 -12.36 30.87
N ASN A 234 -16.50 -13.02 29.74
CA ASN A 234 -16.17 -14.44 29.65
C ASN A 234 -14.66 -14.73 29.70
N HIS A 235 -13.82 -13.71 29.90
CA HIS A 235 -12.37 -13.88 29.97
C HIS A 235 -11.96 -14.69 31.21
N LEU A 236 -11.75 -16.00 31.03
CA LEU A 236 -11.53 -16.96 32.12
C LEU A 236 -10.37 -16.59 33.05
N ASP A 237 -9.23 -16.15 32.51
CA ASP A 237 -8.06 -15.82 33.35
C ASP A 237 -8.29 -14.55 34.19
N ALA A 238 -8.94 -13.53 33.65
CA ALA A 238 -9.32 -12.36 34.41
C ALA A 238 -10.35 -12.69 35.51
N GLN A 239 -11.31 -13.59 35.24
CA GLN A 239 -12.25 -14.06 36.27
C GLN A 239 -11.53 -14.77 37.42
N ARG A 240 -10.55 -15.63 37.10
CA ARG A 240 -9.73 -16.32 38.10
C ARG A 240 -8.97 -15.33 38.97
N GLU A 241 -8.34 -14.34 38.36
CA GLU A 241 -7.57 -13.30 39.06
C GLU A 241 -8.45 -12.46 40.00
N VAL A 242 -9.64 -12.03 39.56
CA VAL A 242 -10.59 -11.29 40.41
C VAL A 242 -11.08 -12.16 41.57
N ARG A 243 -11.46 -13.42 41.31
CA ARG A 243 -11.91 -14.36 42.35
C ARG A 243 -10.84 -14.60 43.41
N GLN A 244 -9.59 -14.80 42.98
CA GLN A 244 -8.46 -15.02 43.87
C GLN A 244 -8.23 -13.80 44.77
N ALA A 245 -8.30 -12.59 44.21
CA ALA A 245 -8.13 -11.36 44.98
C ALA A 245 -9.28 -11.08 45.97
N SER A 246 -10.49 -11.58 45.69
CA SER A 246 -11.65 -11.45 46.57
C SER A 246 -11.78 -12.55 47.64
N SER A 247 -10.93 -13.58 47.58
CA SER A 247 -10.94 -14.65 48.60
C SER A 247 -10.16 -14.19 49.84
N PRO A 248 -10.71 -14.31 51.06
CA PRO A 248 -10.00 -13.93 52.27
C PRO A 248 -8.75 -14.80 52.46
N ARG A 249 -7.60 -14.16 52.73
CA ARG A 249 -6.38 -14.90 53.09
C ARG A 249 -6.66 -15.60 54.41
N LYS A 250 -6.57 -16.93 54.42
CA LYS A 250 -6.58 -17.74 55.65
C LYS A 250 -5.28 -17.52 56.43
#